data_AF-X1K2U6-F1
#
_entry.id   AF-X1K2U6-F1
#
_cell.length_a   1.000
_cell.length_b   1.000
_cell.length_c   1.000
_cell.angle_alpha   90.00
_cell.angle_beta   90.00
_cell.angle_gamma   90.00
#
_symmetry.space_group_name_H-M   'P 1'
#
loop_
_entity.id
_entity.type
_entity.pdbx_description
1 polymer ?
#
loop_
_entity_poly.entity_id
_entity_poly.type
_entity_poly.pdbx_seq_one_letter_code
_entity_poly.pdbx_strand_id
1 'polypeptide(L)' 'MFEHVGYKNYRKFIKVIEHCLKDSGLFLLHTIGGNKSVTCLDPWIDKYIFPNGMLPSVKQISKA' A
#
# COMPACT_ATOMS: atom_id res chain seq x y z
N MET A 1 2.33 -0.65 7.67
CA MET A 1 3.30 -1.39 6.83
C MET A 1 3.08 -1.10 5.34
N PHE A 2 1.92 -1.41 4.77
CA PHE A 2 1.63 -1.19 3.35
C PHE A 2 1.54 0.31 3.00
N GLU A 3 1.15 1.13 3.98
CA GLU A 3 1.15 2.60 3.95
C GLU A 3 2.54 3.20 3.68
N HIS A 4 3.62 2.44 3.91
CA HIS A 4 5.00 2.90 3.69
C HIS A 4 5.66 2.24 2.46
N VAL A 5 4.93 1.37 1.76
CA VAL A 5 5.45 0.73 0.53
C VAL A 5 5.54 1.75 -0.60
N GLY A 6 4.57 2.66 -0.66
CA GLY A 6 4.47 3.69 -1.70
C GLY A 6 3.94 3.15 -3.04
N TYR A 7 3.17 3.99 -3.75
CA TYR A 7 2.38 3.57 -4.92
C TYR A 7 3.18 2.95 -6.06
N LYS A 8 4.47 3.30 -6.19
CA LYS A 8 5.37 2.73 -7.22
C LYS A 8 5.69 1.26 -6.97
N ASN A 9 5.52 0.78 -5.74
CA ASN A 9 6.00 -0.53 -5.30
C ASN A 9 4.87 -1.53 -5.02
N TYR A 10 3.59 -1.15 -5.17
CA TYR A 10 2.47 -2.04 -4.85
C TYR A 10 2.48 -3.36 -5.63
N ARG A 11 2.76 -3.31 -6.94
CA ARG A 11 2.93 -4.52 -7.74
C ARG A 11 4.02 -5.44 -7.22
N LYS A 12 5.15 -4.86 -6.81
CA LYS A 12 6.28 -5.62 -6.27
C LYS A 12 5.90 -6.25 -4.93
N PHE A 13 5.15 -5.54 -4.10
CA PHE A 13 4.63 -6.05 -2.83
C PHE A 13 3.69 -7.25 -3.04
N ILE A 14 2.74 -7.17 -3.98
CA ILE A 14 1.84 -8.30 -4.31
C ILE A 14 2.64 -9.52 -4.81
N LYS A 15 3.64 -9.33 -5.68
CA LYS A 15 4.52 -10.42 -6.14
C LYS A 15 5.26 -11.12 -5.00
N VAL A 16 5.68 -10.37 -3.97
CA VAL A 16 6.33 -10.96 -2.79
C VAL A 16 5.32 -11.79 -1.99
N ILE A 17 4.08 -11.32 -1.84
CA ILE A 17 3.02 -12.10 -1.21
C ILE A 17 2.78 -13.41 -1.96
N GLU A 18 2.60 -13.34 -3.29
CA GLU A 18 2.39 -14.51 -4.15
C GLU A 18 3.54 -15.53 -4.01
N HIS A 19 4.79 -15.07 -3.99
CA HIS A 19 5.95 -15.93 -3.82
C HIS A 19 6.02 -16.62 -2.45
N CYS A 20 5.58 -15.92 -1.39
CA CYS A 20 5.60 -16.46 -0.03
C CYS A 20 4.39 -17.34 0.30
N LEU A 21 3.32 -17.29 -0.50
CA LEU A 21 2.11 -18.05 -0.26
C LEU A 21 2.29 -19.51 -0.68
N LYS A 22 1.75 -20.44 0.12
CA LYS A 22 1.58 -21.82 -0.34
C LYS A 22 0.49 -21.89 -1.41
N ASP A 23 0.50 -22.95 -2.20
CA ASP A 23 -0.60 -23.27 -3.10
C ASP A 23 -1.94 -23.28 -2.34
N SER A 24 -2.93 -22.56 -2.87
CA SER A 24 -4.26 -22.36 -2.25
C SER A 24 -4.24 -21.66 -0.88
N GLY A 25 -3.15 -21.00 -0.51
CA GLY A 25 -3.09 -20.16 0.69
C GLY A 25 -3.98 -18.92 0.56
N LEU A 26 -4.34 -18.33 1.71
CA LEU A 26 -5.11 -17.10 1.80
C LEU A 26 -4.26 -15.98 2.39
N PHE A 27 -4.46 -14.76 1.88
CA PHE A 27 -3.82 -13.55 2.37
C PHE A 27 -4.86 -12.51 2.76
N LEU A 28 -4.66 -11.85 3.91
CA LEU A 28 -5.47 -10.74 4.37
C LEU A 28 -4.58 -9.50 4.51
N LEU A 29 -4.93 -8.43 3.79
CA LEU A 29 -4.27 -7.13 3.89
C LEU A 29 -5.09 -6.20 4.80
N HIS A 30 -4.51 -5.83 5.95
CA HIS A 30 -5.02 -4.74 6.79
C HIS A 30 -4.15 -3.49 6.57
N THR A 31 -4.78 -2.37 6.21
CA THR A 31 -4.10 -1.09 5.94
C THR A 31 -5.06 0.06 6.14
N ILE A 32 -4.55 1.22 6.54
CA ILE A 32 -5.27 2.49 6.41
C ILE A 32 -5.39 2.81 4.91
N GLY A 33 -6.56 3.29 4.48
CA GLY A 33 -6.85 3.59 3.08
C GLY A 33 -7.54 4.93 2.87
N GLY A 34 -7.43 5.46 1.65
CA GLY A 34 -8.10 6.67 1.20
C GLY A 34 -9.12 6.39 0.10
N ASN A 35 -10.18 7.21 0.04
CA ASN A 35 -11.22 7.06 -0.99
C ASN A 35 -10.80 7.55 -2.38
N LYS A 36 -9.71 8.33 -2.47
CA LYS A 36 -9.20 8.91 -3.71
C LYS A 36 -7.78 8.42 -3.98
N SER A 37 -7.48 8.13 -5.24
CA SER A 37 -6.11 7.81 -5.64
C SER A 37 -5.24 9.07 -5.57
N VAL A 38 -4.23 9.03 -4.70
CA VAL A 38 -3.22 10.08 -4.54
C VAL A 38 -1.83 9.48 -4.75
N THR A 39 -0.80 10.32 -4.80
CA THR A 39 0.60 9.85 -4.92
C THR A 39 1.50 10.40 -3.82
N CYS A 40 0.94 11.21 -2.92
CA CYS A 40 1.57 11.81 -1.76
C CYS A 40 0.59 11.79 -0.58
N LEU A 41 1.12 11.96 0.62
CA LEU A 41 0.35 12.16 1.84
C LEU A 41 0.06 13.64 2.05
N ASP A 42 -0.81 13.93 3.03
CA ASP A 42 -0.95 15.28 3.57
C ASP A 42 0.44 15.87 3.95
N PRO A 43 0.75 17.12 3.55
CA PRO A 43 2.08 17.71 3.79
C PRO A 43 2.48 17.84 5.25
N TRP A 44 1.53 18.04 6.18
CA TRP A 44 1.84 18.14 7.60
C TRP A 44 2.17 16.76 8.16
N ILE A 45 1.36 15.74 7.82
CA ILE A 45 1.63 14.36 8.25
C ILE A 45 2.95 13.86 7.68
N ASP A 46 3.25 14.11 6.40
CA ASP A 46 4.52 13.73 5.78
C ASP A 46 5.71 14.42 6.45
N LYS A 47 5.59 15.70 6.78
CA LYS A 47 6.68 16.47 7.38
C LYS A 47 6.95 16.08 8.84
N TYR A 48 5.91 15.80 9.63
CA TYR A 48 6.04 15.74 11.08
C TYR A 48 5.75 14.38 11.71
N ILE A 49 4.99 13.51 11.06
CA ILE A 49 4.48 12.28 11.69
C ILE A 49 4.99 11.03 10.96
N PHE A 50 4.71 10.93 9.66
CA PHE A 50 5.01 9.75 8.85
C PHE A 50 5.66 10.14 7.53
N PRO A 51 6.96 10.50 7.54
CA PRO A 51 7.68 10.80 6.32
C PRO A 51 7.67 9.60 5.37
N ASN A 52 7.40 9.86 4.09
CA ASN A 52 7.24 8.87 3.03
C ASN A 52 6.01 7.95 3.19
N GLY A 53 5.11 8.24 4.13
CA GLY A 53 3.82 7.57 4.19
C GLY A 53 2.99 7.89 2.95
N MET A 54 2.08 6.99 2.58
CA MET A 54 1.10 7.22 1.53
C MET A 54 -0.07 6.25 1.70
N LEU A 55 -1.28 6.79 1.71
CA LEU A 55 -2.49 5.99 1.85
C LEU A 55 -2.95 5.46 0.49
N PRO A 56 -3.04 4.13 0.30
CA PRO A 56 -3.58 3.57 -0.92
C PRO A 56 -5.07 3.85 -1.05
N SER A 57 -5.53 3.98 -2.30
CA SER A 57 -6.94 3.82 -2.62
C SER A 57 -7.26 2.40 -3.06
N VAL A 58 -8.54 2.02 -2.97
CA VAL A 58 -9.04 0.72 -3.47
C VAL A 58 -8.62 0.49 -4.93
N LYS A 59 -8.70 1.54 -5.77
CA LYS A 59 -8.28 1.49 -7.19
C LYS A 59 -6.78 1.21 -7.36
N GLN A 60 -5.93 1.69 -6.46
CA GLN A 60 -4.48 1.45 -6.54
C GLN A 60 -4.12 0.04 -6.06
N ILE A 61 -4.82 -0.46 -5.04
CA ILE A 61 -4.65 -1.84 -4.55
C ILE A 61 -5.13 -2.83 -5.61
N SER A 62 -6.32 -2.63 -6.18
CA SER A 62 -6.91 -3.58 -7.14
C SER A 62 -6.22 -3.62 -8.49
N LYS A 63 -5.41 -2.60 -8.83
CA LYS A 63 -4.63 -2.53 -10.06
C LYS A 63 -3.17 -2.97 -9.90
N ALA A 64 -2.74 -3.25 -8.67
CA ALA A 64 -1.36 -3.61 -8.36
C ALA A 64 -0.93 -4.87 -9.13
#